data_AF-A0A6L4A7S2-F1
#
_entry.id   AF-A0A6L4A7S2-F1
#
_cell.length_a   1.000
_cell.length_b   1.000
_cell.length_c   1.000
_cell.angle_alpha   90.00
_cell.angle_beta   90.00
_cell.angle_gamma   90.00
#
_symmetry.space_group_name_H-M   'P 1'
#
loop_
_entity.id
_entity.type
_entity.pdbx_description
1 polymer ?
#
loop_
_entity_poly.entity_id
_entity_poly.type
_entity_poly.pdbx_seq_one_letter_code
_entity_poly.pdbx_strand_id
1 'polypeptide(L)' 'QQTVVHSKNTDAIMLDTSGTLVLSNRLVVTIGVENLVIVDTDDALLICHRDRAQDIRAVVNKLQETGKKNLL' A
#
# COMPACT_ATOMS: atom_id res chain seq x y z
N GLN A 1 17.37 -1.69 -6.73
CA GLN A 1 16.13 -1.95 -7.50
C GLN A 1 15.19 -0.78 -7.24
N GLN A 2 14.67 -0.17 -8.30
CA GLN A 2 14.06 1.16 -8.26
C GLN A 2 12.77 1.17 -7.41
N THR A 3 12.64 2.17 -6.55
CA THR A 3 11.39 2.55 -5.90
C THR A 3 10.41 2.98 -7.00
N VAL A 4 9.31 2.25 -7.17
CA VAL A 4 8.30 2.58 -8.19
C VAL A 4 7.18 3.34 -7.49
N VAL A 5 7.03 4.61 -7.85
CA VAL A 5 5.87 5.42 -7.47
C VAL A 5 4.89 5.38 -8.64
N HIS A 6 3.69 4.88 -8.39
CA HIS A 6 2.57 5.06 -9.31
C HIS A 6 1.52 5.86 -8.56
N SER A 7 1.63 7.18 -8.64
CA SER A 7 0.61 8.08 -8.13
C SER A 7 -0.12 8.68 -9.32
N LYS A 8 -1.42 8.42 -9.42
CA LYS A 8 -2.27 9.22 -10.31
C LYS A 8 -2.50 10.54 -9.57
N ASN A 9 -1.84 11.62 -10.02
CA ASN A 9 -2.09 13.00 -9.60
C ASN A 9 -1.63 13.45 -8.19
N THR A 10 -0.76 12.72 -7.48
CA THR A 10 -0.31 13.12 -6.12
C THR A 10 1.16 12.87 -5.83
N ASP A 11 1.78 13.68 -4.96
CA ASP A 11 3.19 13.53 -4.59
C ASP A 11 3.41 12.44 -3.54
N ALA A 12 4.62 11.86 -3.52
CA ALA A 12 5.10 11.00 -2.44
C ALA A 12 6.44 11.54 -1.91
N ILE A 13 6.55 11.70 -0.59
CA ILE A 13 7.79 12.11 0.07
C ILE A 13 8.41 10.89 0.74
N MET A 14 9.66 10.60 0.41
CA MET A 14 10.37 9.43 0.91
C MET A 14 11.71 9.82 1.48
N LEU A 15 11.89 9.56 2.77
CA LEU A 15 13.16 9.73 3.48
C LEU A 15 13.63 8.34 3.93
N ASP A 16 14.88 7.99 3.64
CA ASP A 16 15.47 6.69 4.01
C ASP A 16 14.53 5.49 3.74
N THR A 17 13.89 5.49 2.56
CA THR A 17 12.92 4.48 2.16
C THR A 17 13.44 3.69 0.97
N SER A 18 13.46 2.36 1.07
CA SER A 18 14.01 1.49 0.02
C SER A 18 13.07 0.32 -0.31
N GLY A 19 13.00 -0.07 -1.59
CA GLY A 19 12.23 -1.26 -2.00
C GLY A 19 10.71 -1.19 -1.76
N THR A 20 10.17 -0.02 -1.47
CA THR A 20 8.76 0.20 -1.13
C THR A 20 7.95 0.63 -2.37
N LEU A 21 6.78 0.05 -2.53
CA LEU A 21 5.77 0.44 -3.53
C LEU A 21 4.67 1.25 -2.84
N VAL A 22 4.33 2.41 -3.41
CA VAL A 22 3.24 3.26 -2.94
C VAL A 22 2.27 3.54 -4.09
N LEU A 23 0.99 3.22 -3.85
CA LEU A 23 -0.15 3.56 -4.71
C LEU A 23 -1.18 4.31 -3.87
N SER A 24 -1.44 5.57 -4.21
CA SER A 24 -2.37 6.43 -3.48
C SER A 24 -2.87 7.58 -4.36
N ASN A 25 -4.07 8.08 -4.04
CA ASN A 25 -4.62 9.33 -4.58
C ASN A 25 -4.45 10.53 -3.62
N ARG A 26 -3.65 10.39 -2.56
CA ARG A 26 -3.32 11.44 -1.57
C ARG A 26 -1.81 11.50 -1.33
N LEU A 27 -1.33 12.55 -0.66
CA LEU A 27 0.08 12.65 -0.26
C LEU A 27 0.44 11.50 0.70
N VAL A 28 1.52 10.78 0.38
CA VAL A 28 2.09 9.76 1.26
C VAL A 28 3.51 10.15 1.65
N VAL A 29 3.81 10.05 2.94
CA VAL A 29 5.15 10.28 3.48
C VAL A 29 5.68 9.01 4.14
N THR A 30 6.87 8.57 3.75
CA THR A 30 7.56 7.40 4.35
C THR A 30 8.93 7.80 4.88
N ILE A 31 9.29 7.28 6.06
CA ILE A 31 10.56 7.57 6.73
C ILE A 31 11.14 6.28 7.31
N GLY A 32 12.34 5.87 6.89
CA GLY A 32 13.07 4.75 7.49
C GLY A 32 12.40 3.37 7.30
N VAL A 33 11.61 3.20 6.22
CA VAL A 33 10.88 1.95 5.96
C VAL A 33 11.37 1.25 4.71
N GLU A 34 11.34 -0.07 4.74
CA GLU A 34 11.86 -0.87 3.63
C GLU A 34 10.94 -2.01 3.25
N ASN A 35 10.96 -2.32 1.94
CA ASN A 35 10.29 -3.49 1.38
C ASN A 35 8.80 -3.55 1.73
N LEU A 36 8.11 -2.41 1.66
CA LEU A 36 6.66 -2.34 1.90
C LEU A 36 5.88 -2.26 0.59
N VAL A 37 4.62 -2.67 0.66
CA VAL A 37 3.57 -2.36 -0.30
C VAL A 37 2.53 -1.55 0.45
N ILE A 38 2.32 -0.31 0.00
CA ILE A 38 1.35 0.64 0.55
C ILE A 38 0.35 0.92 -0.56
N VAL A 39 -0.89 0.50 -0.35
CA VAL A 39 -2.02 0.74 -1.25
C VAL A 39 -3.09 1.47 -0.48
N ASP A 40 -3.38 2.68 -0.92
CA ASP A 40 -4.40 3.55 -0.36
C ASP A 40 -5.48 3.77 -1.43
N THR A 41 -6.65 3.19 -1.18
CA THR A 41 -7.87 3.39 -1.96
C THR A 41 -8.87 4.20 -1.15
N ASP A 42 -9.98 4.58 -1.75
CA ASP A 42 -11.00 5.40 -1.09
C ASP A 42 -11.60 4.68 0.15
N ASP A 43 -11.64 3.35 0.11
CA ASP A 43 -12.31 2.53 1.12
C ASP A 43 -11.33 1.92 2.16
N ALA A 44 -10.05 1.75 1.80
CA ALA A 44 -9.07 1.10 2.68
C ALA A 44 -7.62 1.56 2.45
N LEU A 45 -6.86 1.50 3.55
CA LEU A 45 -5.41 1.51 3.54
C LEU A 45 -4.87 0.10 3.80
N LEU A 46 -4.09 -0.41 2.86
CA LEU A 46 -3.35 -1.65 2.99
C LEU A 46 -1.86 -1.36 3.08
N ILE A 47 -1.22 -1.94 4.10
CA ILE A 47 0.24 -1.91 4.28
C ILE A 47 0.70 -3.32 4.59
N CYS A 48 1.66 -3.82 3.84
CA CYS A 48 2.33 -5.09 4.16
C CYS A 48 3.78 -5.08 3.70
N HIS A 49 4.58 -6.02 4.19
CA HIS A 49 5.84 -6.30 3.53
C HIS A 49 5.60 -6.90 2.14
N ARG A 50 6.49 -6.58 1.22
CA ARG A 50 6.43 -6.99 -0.19
C ARG A 50 6.48 -8.51 -0.36
N ASP A 51 7.22 -9.20 0.49
CA ASP A 51 7.32 -10.67 0.53
C ASP A 51 6.04 -11.36 1.01
N ARG A 52 5.09 -10.59 1.55
CA ARG A 52 3.78 -11.05 2.03
C ARG A 52 2.62 -10.54 1.19
N ALA A 53 2.89 -9.94 0.03
CA ALA A 53 1.84 -9.41 -0.85
C ALA A 53 0.82 -10.48 -1.29
N GLN A 54 1.19 -11.75 -1.36
CA GLN A 54 0.27 -12.86 -1.64
C GLN A 54 -0.81 -13.05 -0.56
N ASP A 55 -0.54 -12.66 0.69
CA ASP A 55 -1.46 -12.82 1.82
C ASP A 55 -2.62 -11.81 1.77
N ILE A 56 -2.52 -10.79 0.91
CA ILE A 56 -3.55 -9.76 0.73
C ILE A 56 -4.91 -10.40 0.42
N ARG A 57 -4.95 -11.48 -0.37
CA ARG A 57 -6.19 -12.20 -0.70
C ARG A 57 -6.88 -12.76 0.55
N ALA A 58 -6.13 -13.30 1.50
CA ALA A 58 -6.69 -13.82 2.74
C ALA A 58 -7.28 -12.70 3.60
N VAL A 59 -6.62 -11.53 3.63
CA VAL A 59 -7.13 -10.35 4.33
C VAL A 59 -8.40 -9.81 3.67
N VAL A 60 -8.44 -9.71 2.34
CA VAL A 60 -9.63 -9.29 1.59
C VAL A 60 -10.81 -10.22 1.85
N ASN A 61 -10.61 -11.54 1.81
CA ASN A 61 -11.66 -12.52 2.13
C ASN A 61 -12.22 -12.31 3.55
N LYS A 62 -11.33 -12.12 4.53
CA LYS A 62 -11.74 -11.86 5.92
C LYS A 62 -12.52 -10.54 6.07
N LEU A 63 -12.14 -9.51 5.31
CA LEU A 63 -12.86 -8.23 5.32
C LEU A 63 -14.27 -8.37 4.72
N GLN A 64 -14.42 -9.16 3.65
CA GLN A 64 -15.72 -9.46 3.05
C GLN A 64 -16.65 -10.22 4.01
N GLU A 65 -16.12 -11.16 4.80
CA GLU A 65 -16.87 -11.89 5.84
C GLU A 65 -17.38 -10.95 6.94
N THR A 66 -16.64 -9.89 7.26
CA THR A 66 -17.06 -8.87 8.25
C THR A 66 -18.03 -7.83 7.71
N GLY A 67 -18.52 -7.99 6.47
CA GLY A 67 -19.49 -7.07 5.84
C GLY A 67 -18.87 -5.86 5.13
N LYS A 68 -17.53 -5.79 5.02
CA LYS A 68 -16.84 -4.74 4.27
C LYS A 68 -16.64 -5.20 2.82
N LYS A 69 -17.69 -5.09 2.01
CA LYS A 69 -17.78 -5.77 0.70
C LYS A 69 -16.94 -5.19 -0.45
N ASN A 70 -16.32 -4.02 -0.32
CA ASN A 70 -15.59 -3.37 -1.41
C ASN A 70 -14.27 -2.79 -0.91
N LEU A 71 -13.30 -3.62 -0.54
CA LEU A 71 -11.98 -3.14 -0.12
C LEU A 71 -10.92 -3.77 -1.02
N LEU A 72 -10.39 -2.95 -1.93
CA LEU A 72 -9.27 -3.18 -2.87
C LEU A 72 -9.66 -3.73 -4.25
#